data_AF-A0A6L5YA06-F1
#
_entry.id   AF-A0A6L5YA06-F1
#
_cell.length_a   1.000
_cell.length_b   1.000
_cell.length_c   1.000
_cell.angle_alpha   90.00
_cell.angle_beta   90.00
_cell.angle_gamma   90.00
#
_symmetry.space_group_name_H-M   'P 1'
#
loop_
_entity.id
_entity.type
_entity.pdbx_description
1 polymer ?
#
loop_
_entity_poly.entity_id
_entity_poly.type
_entity_poly.pdbx_seq_one_letter_code
_entity_poly.pdbx_strand_id
1 'polypeptide(L)'
;MTKREKILQQWEKAVDERIATVEAVLKQYSFVLATRSGSHCTYDHPKLQEAYDKNKNVDLREAFGPYGQLTFPIKGGQKVKGKYLRIILYAIEIVSQNQ
;
A
#
# COMPACT_ATOMS: atom_id res chain seq x y z
N MET A 1 -4.62 16.22 -14.38
CA MET A 1 -4.28 15.68 -13.04
C MET A 1 -5.56 15.25 -12.33
N THR A 2 -5.70 13.97 -12.03
CA THR A 2 -6.91 13.40 -11.40
C THR A 2 -6.92 13.62 -9.88
N LYS A 3 -8.09 13.46 -9.23
CA LYS A 3 -8.20 13.52 -7.76
C LYS A 3 -7.29 12.49 -7.07
N ARG A 4 -7.07 11.33 -7.70
CA ARG A 4 -6.17 10.27 -7.24
C ARG A 4 -4.72 10.71 -7.27
N GLU A 5 -4.25 11.22 -8.41
CA GLU A 5 -2.86 11.69 -8.55
C GLU A 5 -2.50 12.76 -7.51
N LYS A 6 -3.45 13.65 -7.19
CA LYS A 6 -3.27 14.65 -6.12
C LYS A 6 -3.08 14.01 -4.74
N ILE A 7 -3.84 12.96 -4.42
CA ILE A 7 -3.71 12.22 -3.15
C ILE A 7 -2.34 11.53 -3.08
N LEU A 8 -1.90 10.89 -4.17
CA LEU A 8 -0.62 10.20 -4.21
C LEU A 8 0.55 11.18 -4.01
N GLN A 9 0.53 12.33 -4.69
CA GLN A 9 1.52 13.39 -4.48
C GLN A 9 1.51 13.93 -3.05
N GLN A 10 0.34 14.03 -2.42
CA GLN A 10 0.22 14.46 -1.04
C GLN A 10 0.88 13.45 -0.09
N TRP A 11 0.76 12.15 -0.35
CA TRP A 11 1.30 11.09 0.51
C TRP A 11 2.83 11.08 0.57
N GLU A 12 3.53 11.62 -0.42
CA GLU A 12 4.99 11.82 -0.36
C GLU A 12 5.41 12.67 0.86
N LYS A 13 4.57 13.66 1.19
CA LYS A 13 4.81 14.67 2.24
C LYS A 13 3.90 14.52 3.46
N ALA A 14 2.94 13.59 3.43
CA ALA A 14 1.92 13.45 4.48
C ALA A 14 2.48 12.81 5.77
N VAL A 15 2.02 13.30 6.92
CA VAL A 15 2.34 12.74 8.25
C VAL A 15 1.37 11.62 8.62
N ASP A 16 0.09 11.77 8.27
CA ASP A 16 -0.93 10.74 8.38
C ASP A 16 -2.05 10.94 7.34
N GLU A 17 -2.84 9.89 7.10
CA GLU A 17 -4.02 9.90 6.23
C GLU A 17 -5.12 9.04 6.86
N ARG A 18 -6.39 9.38 6.60
CA ARG A 18 -7.53 8.57 7.05
C ARG A 18 -7.55 7.21 6.35
N ILE A 19 -7.83 6.16 7.12
CA ILE A 19 -7.89 4.79 6.59
C ILE A 19 -8.91 4.67 5.46
N ALA A 20 -10.07 5.32 5.56
CA ALA A 20 -11.08 5.31 4.51
C ALA A 20 -10.55 5.86 3.15
N THR A 21 -9.69 6.89 3.19
CA THR A 21 -9.03 7.41 1.98
C THR A 21 -8.08 6.36 1.41
N VAL A 22 -7.27 5.73 2.27
CA VAL A 22 -6.31 4.69 1.87
C VAL A 22 -7.03 3.49 1.24
N GLU A 23 -8.08 3.00 1.87
CA GLU A 23 -8.91 1.89 1.37
C GLU A 23 -9.53 2.20 0.01
N ALA A 24 -10.06 3.42 -0.17
CA ALA A 24 -10.63 3.85 -1.43
C ALA A 24 -9.58 3.86 -2.56
N VAL A 25 -8.36 4.32 -2.27
CA VAL A 25 -7.24 4.31 -3.23
C VAL A 25 -6.84 2.86 -3.54
N LEU A 26 -6.58 2.03 -2.53
CA LEU A 26 -6.19 0.63 -2.72
C LEU A 26 -7.22 -0.15 -3.57
N LYS A 27 -8.51 0.06 -3.31
CA LYS A 27 -9.59 -0.54 -4.10
C LYS A 27 -9.56 -0.12 -5.57
N GLN A 28 -9.22 1.14 -5.88
CA GLN A 28 -9.08 1.61 -7.27
C GLN A 28 -7.90 0.96 -8.01
N TYR A 29 -6.91 0.45 -7.27
CA TYR A 29 -5.78 -0.29 -7.80
C TYR A 29 -5.95 -1.81 -7.69
N SER A 30 -7.18 -2.28 -7.48
CA SER A 30 -7.50 -3.71 -7.39
C SER A 30 -6.81 -4.47 -6.26
N PHE A 31 -6.32 -3.78 -5.22
CA PHE A 31 -5.85 -4.44 -4.02
C PHE A 31 -7.04 -5.04 -3.25
N VAL A 32 -6.89 -6.27 -2.77
CA VAL A 32 -7.92 -7.00 -2.04
C VAL A 32 -7.52 -7.07 -0.57
N LEU A 33 -8.43 -6.72 0.34
CA LEU A 33 -8.20 -6.88 1.77
C LEU A 33 -8.15 -8.38 2.10
N ALA A 34 -6.99 -8.86 2.51
CA ALA A 34 -6.77 -10.25 2.90
C ALA A 34 -7.16 -10.49 4.36
N THR A 35 -6.65 -9.64 5.26
CA THR A 35 -6.92 -9.74 6.70
C THR A 35 -6.97 -8.38 7.37
N ARG A 36 -7.80 -8.28 8.40
CA ARG A 36 -7.78 -7.19 9.39
C ARG A 36 -7.66 -7.83 10.77
N SER A 37 -6.49 -7.71 11.39
CA SER A 37 -6.19 -8.30 12.70
C SER A 37 -5.74 -7.21 13.67
N GLY A 38 -6.58 -6.94 14.67
CA GLY A 38 -6.37 -5.87 15.63
C GLY A 38 -6.15 -4.52 14.94
N SER A 39 -4.98 -3.94 15.15
CA SER A 39 -4.58 -2.66 14.55
C SER A 39 -3.91 -2.79 13.19
N HIS A 40 -3.84 -3.97 12.56
CA HIS A 40 -3.17 -4.16 11.27
C HIS A 40 -4.15 -4.56 10.16
N CYS A 41 -3.87 -4.08 8.95
CA CYS A 41 -4.52 -4.52 7.72
C CYS A 41 -3.47 -5.07 6.76
N THR A 42 -3.83 -6.14 6.07
CA THR A 42 -3.03 -6.76 5.01
C THR A 42 -3.83 -6.80 3.72
N TYR A 43 -3.22 -6.34 2.64
CA TYR A 43 -3.78 -6.35 1.30
C TYR A 43 -2.92 -7.17 0.36
N ASP A 44 -3.59 -7.88 -0.55
CA ASP A 44 -2.97 -8.67 -1.60
C ASP A 44 -3.21 -8.02 -2.97
N HIS A 45 -2.26 -8.20 -3.88
CA HIS A 45 -2.41 -7.87 -5.29
C HIS A 45 -1.55 -8.80 -6.17
N PRO A 46 -2.11 -9.47 -7.20
CA PRO A 46 -1.38 -10.46 -8.00
C PRO A 46 -0.07 -9.93 -8.61
N LYS A 47 -0.09 -8.72 -9.18
CA LYS A 47 1.13 -8.09 -9.73
C LYS A 47 2.19 -7.76 -8.69
N LEU A 48 1.79 -7.49 -7.45
CA LEU A 48 2.75 -7.23 -6.36
C LEU A 48 3.40 -8.54 -5.93
N GLN A 49 2.63 -9.63 -5.84
CA GLN A 49 3.14 -10.98 -5.60
C GLN A 49 4.11 -11.40 -6.71
N GLU A 50 3.71 -11.24 -7.97
CA GLU A 50 4.55 -11.55 -9.13
C GLU A 50 5.86 -10.74 -9.13
N ALA A 51 5.79 -9.44 -8.84
CA ALA A 51 6.96 -8.59 -8.72
C ALA A 51 7.87 -9.05 -7.55
N TYR A 52 7.28 -9.41 -6.40
CA TYR A 52 8.01 -9.92 -5.25
C TYR A 52 8.72 -11.24 -5.55
N ASP A 53 8.07 -12.17 -6.25
CA ASP A 53 8.65 -13.47 -6.60
C ASP A 53 9.76 -13.36 -7.64
N LYS A 54 9.60 -12.45 -8.62
CA LYS A 54 10.60 -12.21 -9.66
C LYS A 54 11.82 -11.45 -9.16
N ASN A 55 11.66 -10.59 -8.15
CA ASN A 55 12.76 -9.77 -7.64
C ASN A 55 13.42 -10.38 -6.40
N LYS A 56 14.75 -10.55 -6.46
CA LYS A 56 15.57 -10.79 -5.27
C LYS A 56 15.95 -9.51 -4.53
N ASN A 57 15.37 -8.36 -4.90
CA ASN A 57 15.71 -7.07 -4.30
C ASN A 57 15.33 -7.05 -2.81
N VAL A 58 16.31 -6.67 -1.97
CA VAL A 58 16.16 -6.51 -0.52
C VAL A 58 15.08 -5.49 -0.18
N ASP A 59 14.96 -4.43 -0.97
CA ASP A 59 14.00 -3.34 -0.72
C ASP A 59 12.54 -3.83 -0.70
N LEU A 60 12.17 -4.75 -1.60
CA LEU A 60 10.83 -5.35 -1.61
C LEU A 60 10.59 -6.25 -0.40
N ARG A 61 11.63 -6.96 0.06
CA ARG A 61 11.54 -7.85 1.22
C ARG A 61 11.45 -7.12 2.54
N GLU A 62 12.01 -5.91 2.62
CA GLU A 62 11.87 -5.04 3.78
C GLU A 62 10.53 -4.29 3.80
N ALA A 63 9.99 -3.97 2.61
CA ALA A 63 8.74 -3.22 2.48
C ALA A 63 7.47 -4.10 2.58
N PHE A 64 7.53 -5.36 2.16
CA PHE A 64 6.36 -6.23 2.01
C PHE A 64 6.45 -7.50 2.86
N GLY A 65 5.28 -8.01 3.25
CA GLY A 65 5.16 -9.26 3.98
C GLY A 65 5.62 -10.48 3.17
N PRO A 66 5.72 -11.66 3.82
CA PRO A 66 5.99 -12.90 3.10
C PRO A 66 4.94 -13.05 1.99
N TYR A 67 5.36 -13.37 0.77
CA TYR A 67 4.51 -13.43 -0.43
C TYR A 67 4.11 -12.08 -1.04
N GLY A 68 4.84 -10.99 -0.77
CA GLY A 68 4.58 -9.70 -1.42
C GLY A 68 3.29 -9.01 -0.94
N GLN A 69 2.91 -9.25 0.32
CA GLN A 69 1.71 -8.67 0.91
C GLN A 69 1.96 -7.25 1.41
N LEU A 70 0.97 -6.37 1.24
CA LEU A 70 1.02 -5.00 1.76
C LEU A 70 0.37 -4.95 3.14
N THR A 71 1.20 -4.89 4.19
CA THR A 71 0.74 -4.81 5.58
C THR A 71 1.05 -3.47 6.22
N PHE A 72 0.06 -2.85 6.87
CA PHE A 72 0.28 -1.62 7.63
C PHE A 72 -0.65 -1.50 8.84
N PRO A 73 -0.20 -0.84 9.92
CA PRO A 73 -1.02 -0.56 11.09
C PRO A 73 -1.91 0.67 10.89
N ILE A 74 -3.07 0.62 11.54
CA ILE A 74 -4.04 1.67 11.71
C ILE A 74 -3.89 2.27 13.12
N LYS A 75 -3.44 3.52 13.17
CA LYS A 75 -3.35 4.32 14.40
C LYS A 75 -4.76 4.68 14.87
N GLY A 76 -5.11 4.23 16.08
CA GLY A 76 -6.39 4.54 16.71
C GLY A 76 -7.62 4.11 15.90
N GLY A 77 -7.46 3.10 15.02
CA GLY A 77 -8.54 2.63 14.15
C GLY A 77 -8.95 3.58 13.02
N GLN A 78 -8.30 4.74 12.87
CA GLN A 78 -8.75 5.78 11.93
C GLN A 78 -7.71 6.24 10.91
N LYS A 79 -6.41 6.08 11.19
CA LYS A 79 -5.36 6.70 10.38
C LYS A 79 -4.19 5.78 10.06
N VAL A 80 -3.55 6.01 8.94
CA VAL A 80 -2.29 5.36 8.52
C VAL A 80 -1.16 6.38 8.63
N LYS A 81 -0.01 6.00 9.22
CA LYS A 81 1.14 6.89 9.37
C LYS A 81 1.88 7.08 8.04
N GLY A 82 2.47 8.25 7.83
CA GLY A 82 3.18 8.63 6.60
C GLY A 82 4.24 7.63 6.13
N LYS A 83 4.99 7.00 7.05
CA LYS A 83 5.96 5.95 6.67
C LYS A 83 5.31 4.77 5.92
N TYR A 84 4.07 4.41 6.26
CA TYR A 84 3.32 3.36 5.58
C TYR A 84 2.65 3.88 4.31
N LEU A 85 2.26 5.15 4.27
CA LEU A 85 1.79 5.77 3.02
C LEU A 85 2.86 5.71 1.93
N ARG A 86 4.13 5.90 2.27
CA ARG A 86 5.25 5.72 1.33
C ARG A 86 5.40 4.29 0.82
N ILE A 87 5.24 3.29 1.70
CA ILE A 87 5.23 1.88 1.31
C ILE A 87 4.04 1.58 0.39
N ILE A 88 2.86 2.14 0.69
CA ILE A 88 1.66 2.02 -0.15
C ILE A 88 1.88 2.66 -1.53
N LEU A 89 2.49 3.85 -1.58
CA LEU A 89 2.87 4.50 -2.84
C LEU A 89 3.79 3.61 -3.68
N TYR A 90 4.80 3.03 -3.03
CA TYR A 90 5.73 2.12 -3.70
C TYR A 90 5.03 0.87 -4.24
N ALA A 91 4.11 0.27 -3.48
CA ALA A 91 3.27 -0.84 -3.96
C ALA A 91 2.44 -0.45 -5.18
N ILE A 92 1.84 0.74 -5.16
CA ILE A 92 1.04 1.28 -6.26
C ILE A 92 1.89 1.47 -7.52
N GLU A 93 3.10 2.02 -7.37
CA GLU A 93 4.02 2.22 -8.49
C GLU A 93 4.36 0.90 -9.18
N ILE A 94 4.70 -0.14 -8.41
CA ILE A 94 4.99 -1.50 -8.92
C ILE A 94 3.80 -2.05 -9.72
N VAL A 95 2.58 -1.87 -9.21
CA VAL A 95 1.36 -2.35 -9.86
C VAL A 95 1.04 -1.53 -11.12
N SER A 96 1.34 -0.23 -11.12
CA SER A 96 1.12 0.68 -12.25
C SER A 96 2.12 0.52 -13.39
N GLN A 97 3.40 0.22 -13.12
CA GLN A 97 4.41 0.03 -14.18
C GLN A 97 4.17 -1.23 -15.02
N ASN A 98 3.31 -2.14 -14.53
CA ASN A 98 2.97 -3.40 -15.20
C ASN A 98 1.56 -3.39 -15.83
N GLN A 99 0.85 -2.25 -15.87
CA GLN A 99 -0.43 -2.08 -16.59
C GLN A 99 -0.19 -1.58 -18.01
#